data_AF-A0A7G5XDH8-F1
#
_entry.id   AF-A0A7G5XDH8-F1
#
_cell.length_a   1.000
_cell.length_b   1.000
_cell.length_c   1.000
_cell.angle_alpha   90.00
_cell.angle_beta   90.00
_cell.angle_gamma   90.00
#
_symmetry.space_group_name_H-M   'P 1'
#
loop_
_entity.id
_entity.type
_entity.pdbx_description
1 polymer ?
#
loop_
_entity_poly.entity_id
_entity_poly.type
_entity_poly.pdbx_seq_one_letter_code
_entity_poly.pdbx_strand_id
1 'polypeptide(L)'
;MLSAQEKEFMQWWEQNRSREKRLLSQLTIGLPLGLAFGFPILLAVMFRGWYKNMPYVSGSQLTIILIAVLLVIVFYAIFKMRFKWEMNEQRYLELKQKLETEATLEEK
;
A
#
# COMPACT_ATOMS: atom_id res chain seq x y z
N MET A 1 24.62 -17.42 10.16
CA MET A 1 23.67 -18.42 9.65
C MET A 1 22.26 -17.84 9.62
N LEU A 2 21.57 -17.97 8.48
CA LEU A 2 20.16 -17.58 8.38
C LEU A 2 19.25 -18.48 9.21
N SER A 3 18.28 -17.86 9.89
CA SER A 3 17.18 -18.54 10.56
C SER A 3 16.24 -19.24 9.57
N ALA A 4 15.45 -20.22 10.05
CA ALA A 4 14.46 -20.91 9.23
C ALA A 4 13.45 -19.95 8.60
N GLN A 5 13.00 -18.95 9.36
CA GLN A 5 12.06 -17.92 8.91
C GLN A 5 12.63 -17.05 7.77
N GLU A 6 13.92 -16.73 7.81
CA GLU A 6 14.57 -15.93 6.75
C GLU A 6 14.72 -16.73 5.45
N LYS A 7 15.01 -18.03 5.54
CA LYS A 7 15.08 -18.92 4.38
C LYS A 7 13.70 -19.09 3.72
N GLU A 8 12.66 -19.31 4.53
CA GLU A 8 11.27 -19.38 4.04
C GLU A 8 10.86 -18.06 3.37
N PHE A 9 11.17 -16.92 3.99
CA PHE A 9 10.90 -15.61 3.40
C PHE A 9 11.60 -15.44 2.04
N MET A 10 12.88 -15.80 1.94
CA MET A 10 13.61 -15.67 0.67
C MET A 10 13.02 -16.55 -0.44
N GLN A 11 12.73 -17.83 -0.15
CA GLN A 11 12.12 -18.73 -1.12
C GLN A 11 10.74 -18.26 -1.58
N TRP A 12 9.94 -17.76 -0.64
CA TRP A 12 8.63 -17.19 -0.93
C TRP A 12 8.74 -15.91 -1.77
N TRP A 13 9.61 -14.98 -1.38
CA TRP A 13 9.79 -13.69 -2.07
C TRP A 13 10.33 -13.86 -3.47
N GLU A 14 11.27 -14.78 -3.69
CA GLU A 14 11.84 -15.05 -5.01
C GLU A 14 10.80 -15.57 -6.02
N GLN A 15 9.85 -16.38 -5.55
CA GLN A 15 8.73 -16.86 -6.36
C GLN A 15 7.65 -15.79 -6.57
N ASN A 16 7.42 -14.93 -5.57
CA ASN A 16 6.28 -14.00 -5.57
C ASN A 16 6.63 -12.56 -6.01
N ARG A 17 7.90 -12.14 -6.03
CA ARG A 17 8.35 -10.77 -6.35
C ARG A 17 7.79 -10.21 -7.65
N SER A 18 7.70 -11.05 -8.68
CA SER A 18 7.22 -10.68 -10.02
C SER A 18 5.70 -10.52 -10.05
N ARG A 19 4.99 -11.40 -9.36
CA ARG A 19 3.53 -11.32 -9.17
C ARG A 19 3.17 -10.10 -8.34
N GLU A 20 3.89 -9.85 -7.25
CA GLU A 20 3.62 -8.72 -6.37
C GLU A 20 3.90 -7.39 -7.07
N LYS A 21 4.96 -7.29 -7.88
CA LYS A 21 5.23 -6.13 -8.75
C LYS A 21 4.11 -5.87 -9.78
N ARG A 22 3.48 -6.93 -10.29
CA ARG A 22 2.31 -6.83 -11.19
C ARG A 22 1.02 -6.48 -10.44
N LEU A 23 0.86 -6.95 -9.20
CA LEU A 23 -0.26 -6.58 -8.34
C LEU A 23 -0.19 -5.12 -7.89
N LEU A 24 1.01 -4.56 -7.69
CA LEU A 24 1.20 -3.10 -7.55
C LEU A 24 0.59 -2.34 -8.73
N SER A 25 0.74 -2.86 -9.95
CA SER A 25 0.17 -2.23 -11.14
C SER A 25 -1.34 -2.44 -11.27
N GLN A 26 -1.95 -3.34 -10.49
CA GLN A 26 -3.36 -3.70 -10.56
C GLN A 26 -4.24 -3.13 -9.44
N LEU A 27 -3.72 -2.25 -8.57
CA LEU A 27 -4.47 -1.20 -7.84
C LEU A 27 -5.81 -1.57 -7.17
N THR A 28 -6.02 -2.82 -6.76
CA THR A 28 -7.32 -3.32 -6.26
C THR A 28 -7.44 -3.30 -4.73
N ILE A 29 -6.40 -2.89 -4.00
CA ILE A 29 -6.36 -2.97 -2.53
C ILE A 29 -6.44 -1.58 -1.85
N GLY A 30 -6.54 -0.49 -2.62
CA GLY A 30 -6.80 0.85 -2.06
C GLY A 30 -8.26 1.10 -1.68
N LEU A 31 -9.18 0.38 -2.31
CA LEU A 31 -10.64 0.53 -2.15
C LEU A 31 -11.16 0.25 -0.73
N PRO A 32 -10.71 -0.78 -0.01
CA PRO A 32 -11.22 -1.11 1.32
C PRO A 32 -10.95 -0.01 2.34
N LEU A 33 -9.78 0.65 2.25
CA LEU A 33 -9.41 1.71 3.19
C LEU A 33 -10.18 3.01 2.89
N GLY A 34 -10.34 3.34 1.60
CA GLY A 34 -11.19 4.46 1.17
C GLY A 34 -12.65 4.28 1.59
N LEU A 35 -13.17 3.05 1.52
CA LEU A 35 -14.51 2.71 2.04
C LEU A 35 -14.58 2.78 3.56
N ALA A 36 -13.59 2.25 4.29
CA ALA A 36 -13.60 2.27 5.76
C ALA A 36 -13.67 3.70 6.34
N PHE A 37 -12.99 4.67 5.69
CA PHE A 37 -13.01 6.07 6.11
C PHE A 37 -14.10 6.91 5.45
N GLY A 38 -14.42 6.66 4.18
CA GLY A 38 -15.42 7.43 3.44
C GLY A 38 -16.86 7.04 3.77
N PHE A 39 -17.12 5.78 4.10
CA PHE A 39 -18.48 5.28 4.35
C PHE A 39 -19.15 5.92 5.57
N PRO A 40 -18.48 6.08 6.75
CA PRO A 40 -19.08 6.79 7.88
C PRO A 40 -19.37 8.28 7.57
N ILE A 41 -18.52 8.92 6.77
CA ILE A 41 -18.70 10.32 6.35
C ILE A 41 -19.91 10.43 5.42
N LEU A 42 -20.05 9.52 4.46
CA LEU A 42 -21.22 9.45 3.58
C LEU A 42 -22.52 9.26 4.36
N LEU A 43 -22.53 8.32 5.31
CA LEU A 43 -23.68 8.09 6.18
C LEU A 43 -24.01 9.32 7.04
N ALA A 44 -23.00 9.99 7.60
CA ALA A 44 -23.20 11.21 8.39
C ALA A 44 -23.81 12.34 7.55
N VAL A 45 -23.35 12.53 6.31
CA VAL A 45 -23.88 13.56 5.40
C VAL A 45 -25.32 13.23 4.98
N MET A 46 -25.62 11.97 4.61
CA MET A 46 -26.94 11.56 4.14
C MET A 46 -28.02 11.57 5.23
N PHE A 47 -27.70 11.11 6.45
CA PHE A 47 -28.71 10.88 7.48
C PHE A 47 -28.81 11.98 8.54
N ARG A 48 -27.72 12.72 8.82
CA ARG A 48 -27.73 13.76 9.89
C ARG A 48 -27.88 15.20 9.38
N GLY A 49 -27.95 15.42 8.07
CA GLY A 49 -28.17 16.76 7.51
C GLY A 49 -27.12 17.80 7.94
N TRP A 50 -25.91 17.37 8.27
CA TRP A 50 -24.84 18.22 8.85
C TRP A 50 -24.46 19.38 7.92
N TYR A 51 -24.66 19.21 6.62
CA TYR A 51 -24.47 20.23 5.59
C TYR A 51 -25.45 21.42 5.70
N LYS A 52 -26.53 21.33 6.48
CA LYS A 52 -27.50 22.42 6.66
C LYS A 52 -26.91 23.68 7.31
N ASN A 53 -25.82 23.55 8.05
CA ASN A 53 -25.13 24.67 8.71
C ASN A 53 -23.91 25.17 7.91
N MET A 54 -23.67 24.63 6.71
CA MET A 54 -22.51 24.96 5.89
C MET A 54 -22.89 26.04 4.86
N PRO A 55 -22.01 27.02 4.56
CA PRO A 55 -22.23 27.95 3.46
C PRO A 55 -22.48 27.16 2.17
N TYR A 56 -23.38 27.68 1.31
CA TYR A 56 -23.82 26.99 0.09
C TYR A 56 -22.61 26.55 -0.75
N VAL A 57 -22.35 25.25 -0.74
CA VAL A 57 -21.35 24.64 -1.61
C VAL A 57 -22.05 24.32 -2.91
N SER A 58 -21.61 24.92 -4.02
CA SER A 58 -22.20 24.60 -5.32
C SER A 58 -21.95 23.13 -5.67
N GLY A 59 -22.83 22.53 -6.48
CA GLY A 59 -22.63 21.15 -6.95
C GLY A 59 -21.26 20.93 -7.64
N SER A 60 -20.73 21.97 -8.30
CA SER A 60 -19.39 21.93 -8.89
C SER A 60 -18.27 21.87 -7.85
N GLN A 61 -18.37 22.64 -6.76
CA GLN A 61 -17.39 22.61 -5.66
C GLN A 61 -17.37 21.25 -4.95
N LEU A 62 -18.55 20.64 -4.69
CA LEU A 62 -18.63 19.29 -4.13
C LEU A 62 -17.98 18.25 -5.04
N THR A 63 -18.20 18.35 -6.35
CA THR A 63 -17.62 17.42 -7.33
C THR A 63 -16.08 17.52 -7.33
N ILE A 64 -15.52 18.73 -7.26
CA ILE A 64 -14.07 18.96 -7.19
C ILE A 64 -13.49 18.34 -5.91
N ILE A 65 -14.14 18.55 -4.77
CA ILE A 65 -13.69 17.98 -3.48
C ILE A 65 -13.70 16.45 -3.54
N LEU A 66 -14.75 15.84 -4.08
CA LEU A 66 -14.85 14.38 -4.22
C LEU A 66 -13.74 13.82 -5.12
N ILE A 67 -13.47 14.46 -6.25
CA ILE A 67 -12.38 14.06 -7.16
C ILE A 67 -11.03 14.20 -6.47
N ALA A 68 -10.78 15.31 -5.75
CA ALA A 68 -9.53 15.53 -5.03
C ALA A 68 -9.30 14.45 -3.96
N VAL A 69 -10.33 14.11 -3.18
CA VAL A 69 -10.26 13.04 -2.18
C VAL A 69 -9.98 11.69 -2.83
N LEU A 70 -10.65 11.36 -3.95
CA LEU A 70 -10.39 10.13 -4.69
C LEU A 70 -8.95 10.06 -5.21
N LEU A 71 -8.42 11.16 -5.74
CA LEU A 71 -7.03 11.23 -6.21
C LEU A 71 -6.03 11.00 -5.08
N VAL A 72 -6.25 11.60 -3.90
CA VAL A 72 -5.39 11.39 -2.73
C VAL A 72 -5.42 9.93 -2.25
N ILE A 73 -6.61 9.31 -2.21
CA ILE A 73 -6.76 7.90 -1.83
C ILE A 73 -6.00 6.99 -2.80
N VAL A 74 -6.17 7.21 -4.11
CA VAL A 74 -5.49 6.44 -5.16
C VAL A 74 -3.98 6.63 -5.06
N PHE A 75 -3.50 7.88 -4.96
CA PHE A 75 -2.09 8.19 -4.83
C PHE A 75 -1.46 7.53 -3.59
N TYR A 76 -2.11 7.66 -2.43
CA TYR A 76 -1.63 7.04 -1.19
C TYR A 76 -1.59 5.50 -1.30
N ALA A 77 -2.61 4.89 -1.89
CA ALA A 77 -2.66 3.44 -2.09
C ALA A 77 -1.50 2.94 -2.98
N ILE A 78 -1.26 3.61 -4.12
CA ILE A 78 -0.13 3.30 -5.01
C ILE A 78 1.19 3.43 -4.25
N PHE A 79 1.38 4.56 -3.59
CA PHE A 79 2.64 4.87 -2.91
C PHE A 79 2.93 3.87 -1.77
N LYS A 80 1.94 3.58 -0.93
CA LYS A 80 2.07 2.60 0.16
C LYS A 80 2.43 1.21 -0.37
N MET A 81 1.77 0.76 -1.43
CA MET A 81 2.03 -0.55 -2.02
C MET A 81 3.45 -0.62 -2.61
N ARG A 82 3.85 0.42 -3.36
CA ARG A 82 5.21 0.52 -3.91
C ARG A 82 6.27 0.49 -2.82
N PHE A 83 6.08 1.28 -1.76
CA PHE A 83 6.99 1.34 -0.62
C PHE A 83 7.11 -0.01 0.09
N LYS A 84 5.99 -0.72 0.29
CA LYS A 84 6.01 -2.07 0.90
C LYS A 84 6.82 -3.06 0.06
N TRP A 85 6.66 -3.02 -1.27
CA TRP A 85 7.44 -3.88 -2.16
C TRP A 85 8.93 -3.56 -2.11
N GLU A 86 9.29 -2.27 -2.11
CA GLU A 86 10.69 -1.83 -2.00
C GLU A 86 11.33 -2.30 -0.69
N MET A 87 10.61 -2.20 0.43
CA MET A 87 11.07 -2.67 1.74
C MET A 87 11.35 -4.18 1.75
N ASN A 88 10.46 -4.97 1.15
CA ASN A 88 10.62 -6.42 1.07
C ASN A 88 11.79 -6.81 0.13
N GLU A 89 11.95 -6.11 -0.99
CA GLU A 89 13.07 -6.32 -1.91
C GLU A 89 14.40 -5.97 -1.24
N GLN A 90 14.46 -4.85 -0.50
CA GLN A 90 15.66 -4.49 0.26
C GLN A 90 16.02 -5.56 1.30
N ARG A 91 15.03 -6.03 2.08
CA ARG A 91 15.24 -7.11 3.05
C ARG A 91 15.77 -8.39 2.37
N TYR A 92 15.27 -8.74 1.19
CA TYR A 92 15.76 -9.90 0.44
C TYR A 92 17.23 -9.73 0.03
N LEU A 93 17.62 -8.55 -0.47
CA LEU A 93 19.00 -8.26 -0.86
C LEU A 93 19.97 -8.31 0.34
N GLU A 94 19.56 -7.77 1.49
CA GLU A 94 20.34 -7.83 2.72
C GLU A 94 20.58 -9.27 3.19
N LEU A 95 19.57 -10.14 3.11
CA LEU A 95 19.70 -11.56 3.46
C LEU A 95 20.61 -12.31 2.48
N LYS A 96 20.53 -11.99 1.18
CA LYS A 96 21.40 -12.57 0.16
C LYS A 96 22.87 -12.18 0.38
N GLN A 97 23.14 -10.91 0.69
CA GLN A 97 24.49 -10.44 1.01
C GLN A 97 25.07 -11.14 2.25
N LYS A 98 24.25 -11.37 3.28
CA LYS A 98 24.68 -12.15 4.46
C LYS A 98 25.11 -13.57 4.09
N LEU A 99 24.35 -14.25 3.22
CA LEU A 99 24.73 -15.58 2.74
C LEU A 99 26.04 -15.59 1.97
N GLU A 100 26.23 -14.64 1.05
CA GLU A 100 27.47 -14.52 0.27
C GLU A 100 28.68 -14.26 1.17
N THR A 101 28.50 -13.40 2.19
CA THR A 101 29.55 -13.10 3.17
C THR A 101 29.90 -14.34 4.01
N GLU A 102 28.91 -15.09 4.49
CA GLU A 102 29.14 -16.33 5.26
C GLU A 102 29.83 -17.40 4.41
N ALA A 103 29.42 -17.60 3.15
CA ALA A 103 30.06 -18.55 2.24
C ALA A 103 31.53 -18.19 1.98
N THR A 104 31.85 -16.91 1.81
CA THR A 104 33.23 -16.43 1.60
C THR A 104 34.12 -16.60 2.85
N LEU A 105 33.52 -16.61 4.05
CA LEU A 105 34.24 -16.82 5.30
C LEU A 105 34.47 -18.31 5.61
N GLU A 106 33.62 -19.21 5.11
CA GLU A 106 33.81 -20.67 5.22
C GLU A 106 34.84 -21.22 4.21
N GLU A 107 35.09 -20.50 3.11
CA GLU A 107 36.06 -20.86 2.08
C GLU A 107 37.52 -20.43 2.41
N LYS A 108 37.73 -19.68 3.50
CA LYS A 108 39.02 -19.16 3.96
C LYS A 108 39.53 -19.88 5.20
#